data_AF-A0A3C1KF40-F1
#
_entry.id   AF-A0A3C1KF40-F1
#
_cell.length_a   1.000
_cell.length_b   1.000
_cell.length_c   1.000
_cell.angle_alpha   90.00
_cell.angle_beta   90.00
_cell.angle_gamma   90.00
#
_symmetry.space_group_name_H-M   'P 1'
#
loop_
_entity.id
_entity.type
_entity.pdbx_description
1 polymer ?
#
loop_
_entity_poly.entity_id
_entity_poly.type
_entity_poly.pdbx_seq_one_letter_code
_entity_poly.pdbx_strand_id
1 'polypeptide(L)'
;RAMGKKKKSELDKQFEGFQAGMHANGYSDDAVQKLWEILLPFSDYAFNKAHSAAYGLVSYWTAYLKAHYPAEYMAALLTSVGDSKDKMALYLNECRRMGIRVLPPDVGQSINYFAAVGEDIRFGLGAVRNVGSNVVDAIVHA
;
A
#
# COMPACT_ATOMS: atom_id res chain seq x y z
N ARG A 1 -14.31 17.89 -13.51
CA ARG A 1 -15.63 17.71 -12.83
C ARG A 1 -16.80 17.68 -13.81
N ALA A 2 -16.94 18.66 -14.71
CA ALA A 2 -18.00 18.65 -15.73
C ALA A 2 -17.89 17.47 -16.70
N MET A 3 -16.66 17.20 -17.20
CA MET A 3 -16.39 16.07 -18.10
C MET A 3 -16.80 14.72 -17.50
N GLY A 4 -16.36 14.40 -16.28
CA GLY A 4 -16.77 13.15 -15.62
C GLY A 4 -18.27 13.04 -15.29
N LYS A 5 -19.04 14.14 -15.29
CA LYS A 5 -20.51 14.10 -15.11
C LYS A 5 -21.29 14.00 -16.43
N LYS A 6 -20.63 14.19 -17.57
CA LYS A 6 -21.19 14.05 -18.93
C LYS A 6 -22.53 14.75 -19.21
N LYS A 7 -22.82 15.86 -18.52
CA LYS A 7 -24.04 16.64 -18.80
C LYS A 7 -23.82 17.45 -20.07
N LYS A 8 -24.52 17.10 -21.16
CA LYS A 8 -24.36 17.72 -22.49
C LYS A 8 -24.38 19.25 -22.46
N SER A 9 -25.41 19.84 -21.86
CA SER A 9 -25.54 21.31 -21.75
C SER A 9 -24.39 21.99 -21.00
N GLU A 10 -23.71 21.28 -20.09
CA GLU A 10 -22.55 21.79 -19.39
C GLU A 10 -21.26 21.53 -20.17
N LEU A 11 -21.16 20.40 -20.87
CA LEU A 11 -20.04 20.10 -21.76
C LEU A 11 -19.95 21.10 -22.91
N ASP A 12 -21.07 21.40 -23.56
CA ASP A 12 -21.13 22.35 -24.68
C ASP A 12 -20.65 23.75 -24.23
N LYS A 13 -21.11 24.22 -23.06
CA LYS A 13 -20.62 25.48 -22.46
C LYS A 13 -19.13 25.47 -22.14
N GLN A 14 -18.60 24.35 -21.64
CA GLN A 14 -17.17 24.25 -21.35
C GLN A 14 -16.33 24.15 -22.64
N PHE A 15 -16.89 23.57 -23.71
CA PHE A 15 -16.23 23.47 -25.01
C PHE A 15 -16.05 24.84 -25.66
N GLU A 16 -17.08 25.69 -25.64
CA GLU A 16 -16.99 27.06 -26.18
C GLU A 16 -15.82 27.86 -25.56
N GLY A 17 -15.71 27.83 -24.23
CA GLY A 17 -14.61 28.48 -23.51
C GLY A 17 -13.24 27.85 -23.80
N PHE A 18 -13.19 26.52 -23.88
CA PHE A 18 -11.97 25.78 -24.24
C PHE A 18 -11.48 26.12 -25.65
N GLN A 19 -12.38 26.09 -26.65
CA GLN A 19 -12.08 26.42 -28.05
C GLN A 19 -11.61 27.86 -28.19
N ALA A 20 -12.33 28.82 -27.60
CA ALA A 20 -11.94 30.23 -27.65
C ALA A 20 -10.56 30.46 -27.02
N GLY A 21 -10.28 29.81 -25.88
CA GLY A 21 -8.98 29.87 -25.24
C GLY A 21 -7.85 29.29 -26.11
N MET A 22 -8.09 28.16 -26.77
CA MET A 22 -7.10 27.56 -27.68
C MET A 22 -6.85 28.44 -28.92
N HIS A 23 -7.90 29.01 -29.53
CA HIS A 23 -7.75 29.91 -30.68
C HIS A 23 -6.96 31.17 -30.31
N ALA A 24 -7.22 31.76 -29.13
CA ALA A 24 -6.45 32.89 -28.62
C ALA A 24 -4.95 32.56 -28.40
N ASN A 25 -4.62 31.28 -28.18
CA ASN A 25 -3.24 30.79 -28.09
C ASN A 25 -2.66 30.31 -29.44
N GLY A 26 -3.36 30.53 -30.55
CA GLY A 26 -2.86 30.24 -31.91
C GLY A 26 -3.00 28.79 -32.36
N TYR A 27 -3.83 27.98 -31.71
CA TYR A 27 -4.09 26.59 -32.13
C TYR A 27 -5.16 26.50 -33.24
N SER A 28 -4.95 25.60 -34.20
CA SER A 28 -5.90 25.31 -35.28
C SER A 28 -7.13 24.51 -34.79
N ASP A 29 -8.26 24.61 -35.51
CA ASP A 29 -9.48 23.84 -35.23
C ASP A 29 -9.24 22.32 -35.08
N ASP A 30 -8.38 21.74 -35.93
CA ASP A 30 -8.04 20.31 -35.87
C ASP A 30 -7.37 19.93 -34.53
N ALA A 31 -6.51 20.79 -34.01
CA ALA A 31 -5.86 20.59 -32.71
C ALA A 31 -6.85 20.73 -31.54
N VAL A 32 -7.79 21.69 -31.63
CA VAL A 32 -8.85 21.86 -30.63
C VAL A 32 -9.72 20.61 -30.57
N GLN A 33 -10.21 20.16 -31.72
CA GLN A 33 -11.10 19.01 -31.81
C GLN A 33 -10.42 17.75 -31.29
N LYS A 34 -9.19 17.47 -31.74
CA LYS A 34 -8.42 16.30 -31.28
C LYS A 34 -8.19 16.30 -29.78
N LEU A 35 -7.81 17.43 -29.19
CA LEU A 35 -7.55 17.49 -27.76
C LEU A 35 -8.84 17.28 -26.95
N TRP A 36 -9.97 17.85 -27.38
CA TRP A 36 -11.25 17.65 -26.74
C TRP A 36 -11.72 16.19 -26.79
N GLU A 37 -11.59 15.55 -27.96
CA GLU A 37 -11.93 14.14 -28.18
C GLU A 37 -11.09 13.18 -27.33
N ILE A 38 -9.86 13.56 -26.97
CA ILE A 38 -9.01 12.80 -26.04
C ILE A 38 -9.44 13.05 -24.59
N LEU A 39 -9.66 14.31 -24.20
CA LEU A 39 -9.96 14.68 -22.81
C LEU A 39 -11.30 14.13 -22.33
N LEU A 40 -12.32 14.10 -23.20
CA LEU A 40 -13.67 13.67 -22.85
C LEU A 40 -13.71 12.21 -22.33
N PRO A 41 -13.24 11.19 -23.07
CA PRO A 41 -13.16 9.82 -22.57
C PRO A 41 -12.10 9.65 -21.48
N PHE A 42 -10.96 10.36 -21.55
CA PHE A 42 -9.93 10.30 -20.51
C PHE A 42 -10.47 10.67 -19.12
N SER A 43 -11.40 11.61 -19.07
CA SER A 43 -11.99 12.07 -17.80
C SER A 43 -12.72 10.99 -17.00
N ASP A 44 -13.08 9.86 -17.61
CA ASP A 44 -13.73 8.73 -16.95
C ASP A 44 -12.77 7.92 -16.07
N TYR A 45 -11.48 7.92 -16.42
CA TYR A 45 -10.45 7.12 -15.75
C TYR A 45 -9.24 7.96 -15.31
N ALA A 46 -9.33 9.28 -15.46
CA ALA A 46 -8.35 10.22 -14.94
C ALA A 46 -8.21 10.05 -13.42
N PHE A 47 -6.97 9.90 -12.95
CA PHE A 47 -6.69 9.65 -11.55
C PHE A 47 -6.06 10.86 -10.87
N ASN A 48 -6.37 11.08 -9.60
CA ASN A 48 -5.82 12.19 -8.84
C ASN A 48 -4.34 11.95 -8.50
N LYS A 49 -3.44 12.73 -9.12
CA LYS A 49 -1.99 12.62 -8.94
C LYS A 49 -1.53 12.77 -7.49
N ALA A 50 -2.14 13.67 -6.71
CA ALA A 50 -1.74 13.87 -5.31
C ALA A 50 -2.02 12.62 -4.47
N HIS A 51 -3.17 11.98 -4.68
CA HIS A 51 -3.51 10.73 -4.01
C HIS A 51 -2.58 9.59 -4.45
N SER A 52 -2.32 9.44 -5.75
CA SER A 52 -1.38 8.44 -6.25
C SER A 52 0.03 8.61 -5.70
N ALA A 53 0.54 9.84 -5.63
CA ALA A 53 1.88 10.11 -5.16
C ALA A 53 2.03 9.79 -3.66
N ALA A 54 1.03 10.15 -2.84
CA ALA A 54 1.03 9.86 -1.42
C ALA A 54 1.03 8.34 -1.14
N TYR A 55 0.16 7.59 -1.82
CA TYR A 55 0.14 6.12 -1.69
C TYR A 55 1.41 5.48 -2.25
N GLY A 56 1.90 5.98 -3.38
CA GLY A 56 3.15 5.51 -3.99
C GLY A 56 4.35 5.65 -3.06
N LEU A 57 4.42 6.71 -2.26
CA LEU A 57 5.48 6.90 -1.26
C LEU A 57 5.44 5.83 -0.16
N VAL A 58 4.25 5.53 0.37
CA VAL A 58 4.08 4.47 1.38
C VAL A 58 4.41 3.09 0.80
N SER A 59 4.01 2.82 -0.45
CA SER A 59 4.38 1.61 -1.17
C SER A 59 5.89 1.50 -1.36
N TYR A 60 6.55 2.60 -1.73
CA TYR A 60 8.00 2.66 -1.86
C TYR A 60 8.70 2.37 -0.54
N TRP A 61 8.30 3.02 0.56
CA TRP A 61 8.88 2.74 1.88
C TRP A 61 8.67 1.29 2.32
N THR A 62 7.48 0.75 2.05
CA THR A 62 7.18 -0.65 2.33
C THR A 62 8.11 -1.59 1.57
N ALA A 63 8.29 -1.37 0.27
CA ALA A 63 9.20 -2.17 -0.56
C ALA A 63 10.66 -1.99 -0.12
N TYR A 64 11.06 -0.76 0.22
CA TYR A 64 12.41 -0.45 0.70
C TYR A 64 12.73 -1.23 1.98
N LEU A 65 11.85 -1.19 2.98
CA LEU A 65 12.03 -1.94 4.22
C LEU A 65 12.11 -3.46 3.94
N LYS A 66 11.23 -3.99 3.10
CA LYS A 66 11.28 -5.41 2.73
C LYS A 66 12.56 -5.81 1.99
N ALA A 67 13.12 -4.92 1.17
CA ALA A 67 14.32 -5.20 0.39
C ALA A 67 15.61 -5.10 1.21
N HIS A 68 15.68 -4.17 2.17
CA HIS A 68 16.90 -3.85 2.92
C HIS A 68 16.90 -4.33 4.38
N TYR A 69 15.72 -4.61 4.95
CA TYR A 69 15.51 -5.12 6.30
C TYR A 69 14.47 -6.25 6.27
N PRO A 70 14.74 -7.34 5.53
CA PRO A 70 13.73 -8.34 5.19
C PRO A 70 13.21 -9.08 6.43
N ALA A 71 14.08 -9.47 7.37
CA ALA A 71 13.69 -10.18 8.59
C ALA A 71 12.84 -9.27 9.49
N GLU A 72 13.24 -8.02 9.68
CA GLU A 72 12.55 -7.03 10.50
C GLU A 72 11.19 -6.69 9.90
N TYR A 73 11.13 -6.42 8.59
CA TYR A 73 9.88 -6.11 7.91
C TYR A 73 8.89 -7.28 8.00
N MET A 74 9.35 -8.50 7.73
CA MET A 74 8.50 -9.69 7.79
C MET A 74 8.08 -10.01 9.23
N ALA A 75 8.91 -9.75 10.24
CA ALA A 75 8.55 -9.88 11.65
C ALA A 75 7.46 -8.88 12.05
N ALA A 76 7.58 -7.61 11.63
CA ALA A 76 6.53 -6.60 11.82
C ALA A 76 5.22 -7.02 11.13
N LEU A 77 5.31 -7.55 9.90
CA LEU A 77 4.15 -8.01 9.14
C LEU A 77 3.44 -9.20 9.81
N LEU A 78 4.19 -10.18 10.31
CA LEU A 78 3.65 -11.30 11.10
C LEU A 78 3.00 -10.82 12.41
N THR A 79 3.61 -9.85 13.08
CA THR A 79 3.04 -9.26 14.31
C THR A 79 1.72 -8.55 14.03
N SER A 80 1.60 -7.86 12.90
CA SER A 80 0.40 -7.08 12.55
C SER A 80 -0.88 -7.91 12.36
N VAL A 81 -0.76 -9.23 12.16
CA VAL A 81 -1.90 -10.13 11.96
C VAL A 81 -2.32 -10.90 13.20
N GLY A 82 -1.60 -10.74 14.32
CA GLY A 82 -1.98 -11.31 15.62
C GLY A 82 -2.26 -12.81 15.56
N ASP A 83 -3.47 -13.21 15.95
CA ASP A 83 -3.94 -14.60 15.99
C ASP A 83 -4.66 -15.05 14.69
N SER A 84 -4.70 -14.20 13.65
CA SER A 84 -5.30 -14.53 12.35
C SER A 84 -4.47 -15.57 11.60
N LYS A 85 -4.85 -16.84 11.75
CA LYS A 85 -4.13 -17.99 11.16
C LYS A 85 -4.03 -17.92 9.64
N ASP A 86 -5.09 -17.51 8.94
CA ASP A 86 -5.09 -17.48 7.48
C ASP A 86 -4.08 -16.47 6.94
N LYS A 87 -4.04 -15.25 7.52
CA LYS A 87 -3.08 -14.22 7.11
C LYS A 87 -1.66 -14.59 7.54
N MET A 88 -1.51 -15.12 8.75
CA MET A 88 -0.22 -15.59 9.24
C MET A 88 0.36 -16.70 8.35
N ALA A 89 -0.46 -17.64 7.88
CA ALA A 89 -0.02 -18.68 6.96
C ALA A 89 0.52 -18.12 5.63
N LEU A 90 -0.11 -17.07 5.08
CA LEU A 90 0.37 -16.39 3.87
C LEU A 90 1.76 -15.76 4.10
N TYR A 91 1.95 -15.08 5.23
CA TYR A 91 3.23 -14.41 5.52
C TYR A 91 4.34 -15.40 5.92
N LEU A 92 4.01 -16.48 6.62
CA LEU A 92 4.95 -17.58 6.88
C LEU A 92 5.41 -18.25 5.58
N ASN A 93 4.50 -18.41 4.60
CA ASN A 93 4.86 -18.92 3.28
C ASN A 93 5.83 -17.95 2.56
N GLU A 94 5.56 -16.65 2.62
CA GLU A 94 6.44 -15.64 2.04
C GLU A 94 7.82 -15.62 2.69
N CYS A 95 7.91 -15.74 4.03
CA CYS A 95 9.19 -15.87 4.72
C CYS A 95 10.00 -17.07 4.18
N ARG A 96 9.34 -18.23 4.01
CA ARG A 96 9.98 -19.42 3.42
C ARG A 96 10.46 -19.17 1.99
N ARG A 97 9.66 -18.50 1.16
CA ARG A 97 10.04 -18.15 -0.22
C ARG A 97 11.25 -17.21 -0.26
N MET A 98 11.37 -16.32 0.71
CA MET A 98 12.49 -15.38 0.86
C MET A 98 13.72 -16.02 1.53
N GLY A 99 13.66 -17.28 1.98
CA GLY A 99 14.75 -17.95 2.68
C GLY A 99 14.89 -17.58 4.17
N ILE A 100 13.92 -16.84 4.73
CA ILE A 100 13.92 -16.41 6.13
C ILE A 100 13.32 -17.54 6.98
N ARG A 101 14.07 -18.04 7.96
CA ARG A 101 13.52 -19.06 8.88
C ARG A 101 12.69 -18.37 9.95
N VAL A 102 11.53 -18.94 10.23
CA VAL A 102 10.71 -18.54 11.38
C VAL A 102 10.89 -19.60 12.46
N LEU A 103 11.73 -19.29 13.44
CA LEU A 103 12.06 -20.14 14.56
C LEU A 103 10.84 -20.25 15.49
N PRO A 104 10.58 -21.42 16.12
CA PRO A 104 9.47 -21.60 17.04
C PRO A 104 9.57 -20.66 18.26
N PRO A 105 8.47 -20.46 19.01
CA PRO A 105 8.55 -19.69 20.25
C PRO A 105 9.46 -20.39 21.26
N ASP A 106 10.23 -19.60 22.01
CA ASP A 106 11.18 -20.06 23.02
C ASP A 106 11.01 -19.21 24.28
N VAL A 107 10.80 -19.82 25.44
CA VAL A 107 10.51 -19.07 26.68
C VAL A 107 11.66 -18.21 27.18
N GLY A 108 12.91 -18.52 26.80
CA GLY A 108 14.09 -17.77 27.21
C GLY A 108 14.53 -16.70 26.19
N GLN A 109 13.96 -16.70 24.98
CA GLN A 109 14.39 -15.80 23.89
C GLN A 109 13.25 -15.03 23.22
N SER A 110 12.04 -15.59 23.18
CA SER A 110 10.90 -14.93 22.55
C SER A 110 10.37 -13.79 23.43
N ILE A 111 9.94 -12.73 22.76
CA ILE A 111 9.22 -11.61 23.35
C ILE A 111 7.75 -11.62 22.88
N ASN A 112 6.98 -10.59 23.23
CA ASN A 112 5.55 -10.54 22.91
C ASN A 112 5.25 -10.62 21.40
N TYR A 113 6.01 -9.90 20.58
CA TYR A 113 5.84 -9.84 19.13
C TYR A 113 6.88 -10.68 18.38
N PHE A 114 6.67 -10.92 17.08
CA PHE A 114 7.67 -11.54 16.23
C PHE A 114 8.86 -10.60 16.11
N ALA A 115 10.07 -11.12 16.26
CA ALA A 115 11.29 -10.32 16.26
C ALA A 115 12.32 -10.87 15.28
N ALA A 116 13.01 -10.00 14.56
CA ALA A 116 14.19 -10.40 13.81
C ALA A 116 15.32 -10.78 14.76
N VAL A 117 15.99 -11.89 14.47
CA VAL A 117 17.16 -12.38 15.22
C VAL A 117 18.22 -12.76 14.19
N GLY A 118 19.08 -11.79 13.87
CA GLY A 118 19.98 -11.88 12.72
C GLY A 118 19.18 -11.89 11.41
N GLU A 119 19.40 -12.91 10.59
CA GLU A 119 18.71 -13.06 9.29
C GLU A 119 17.37 -13.81 9.39
N ASP A 120 17.02 -14.30 10.59
CA ASP A 120 15.82 -15.09 10.85
C ASP A 120 14.80 -14.33 11.72
N ILE A 121 13.65 -14.96 11.95
CA ILE A 121 12.57 -14.42 12.79
C ILE A 121 12.29 -15.38 13.94
N ARG A 122 12.23 -14.87 15.17
CA ARG A 122 11.71 -15.59 16.34
C ARG A 122 10.21 -15.36 16.47
N PHE A 123 9.46 -16.45 16.66
CA PHE A 123 8.02 -16.39 16.92
C PHE A 123 7.72 -15.62 18.22
N GLY A 124 6.75 -14.70 18.16
CA GLY A 124 6.30 -13.94 19.35
C GLY A 124 5.40 -14.77 20.25
N LEU A 125 5.63 -14.72 21.57
CA LEU A 125 4.81 -15.44 22.55
C LEU A 125 3.36 -14.96 22.58
N GLY A 126 3.09 -13.70 22.24
CA GLY A 126 1.73 -13.15 22.15
C GLY A 126 0.90 -13.73 21.00
N ALA A 127 1.54 -14.41 20.04
CA ALA A 127 0.85 -15.13 18.97
C ALA A 127 0.56 -16.60 19.34
N VAL A 128 0.97 -17.06 20.54
CA VAL A 128 0.59 -18.37 21.07
C VAL A 128 -0.84 -18.30 21.59
N ARG A 129 -1.67 -19.26 21.15
CA ARG A 129 -3.09 -19.30 21.55
C ARG A 129 -3.21 -19.34 23.07
N ASN A 130 -4.13 -18.52 23.61
CA ASN A 130 -4.41 -18.39 25.05
C ASN A 130 -3.27 -17.76 25.87
N VAL A 131 -2.27 -17.16 25.23
CA VAL A 131 -1.22 -16.40 25.91
C VAL A 131 -1.47 -14.91 25.68
N GLY A 132 -1.88 -14.21 26.74
CA GLY A 132 -2.10 -12.76 26.70
C GLY A 132 -0.79 -11.98 26.89
N SER A 133 -0.70 -10.77 26.34
CA SER A 133 0.49 -9.91 26.47
C SER A 133 0.92 -9.71 27.93
N ASN A 134 -0.03 -9.57 28.85
CA ASN A 134 0.23 -9.45 30.29
C ASN A 134 0.98 -10.66 30.88
N VAL A 135 0.69 -11.87 30.39
CA VAL A 135 1.38 -13.09 30.79
C VAL A 135 2.79 -13.12 30.20
N VAL A 136 2.95 -12.71 28.94
CA VAL A 136 4.27 -12.61 28.31
C VAL A 136 5.16 -11.61 29.04
N ASP A 137 4.63 -10.44 29.37
CA ASP A 137 5.38 -9.41 30.10
C ASP A 137 5.86 -9.95 31.45
N ALA A 138 5.03 -10.72 32.16
CA ALA A 138 5.44 -11.38 33.39
C ALA A 138 6.56 -12.42 33.19
N ILE A 139 6.53 -13.18 32.09
CA ILE A 139 7.59 -14.17 31.76
C ILE A 139 8.91 -13.47 31.44
N VAL A 140 8.86 -12.37 30.68
CA VAL A 140 10.06 -11.65 30.23
C VAL A 140 10.77 -10.91 31.38
N HIS A 141 10.02 -10.54 32.43
CA HIS A 141 10.56 -9.84 33.60
C HIS A 141 10.84 -10.76 34.82
N ALA A 142 10.65 -12.07 34.68
CA ALA A 142 10.92 -13.06 35.73
C ALA A 142 12.39 -13.47 35.76
#